data_AF-A0A7C4AFW9-F1
#
_entry.id   AF-A0A7C4AFW9-F1
#
_cell.length_a   1.000
_cell.length_b   1.000
_cell.length_c   1.000
_cell.angle_alpha   90.00
_cell.angle_beta   90.00
_cell.angle_gamma   90.00
#
_symmetry.space_group_name_H-M   'P 1'
#
loop_
_entity.id
_entity.type
_entity.pdbx_description
1 polymer ?
#
loop_
_entity_poly.entity_id
_entity_poly.type
_entity_poly.pdbx_seq_one_letter_code
_entity_poly.pdbx_strand_id
1 'polypeptide(L)'
;MRPREPSKVAPKPGGKGGWCRALCLALCAAWWVLDAGLLGGDLVWQKEPGYRWAQLPVPERGRTGFTRLNGQATSIFFTNRLANERSIINRNLLSGSGVAAGDVDGDGRCDLYFCGLESQNTLFRNLGDWKFEDITESAGVGCPGQDSTGVVLAEIDGDGDL
;
A
#
# COMPACT_ATOMS: atom_id res chain seq x y z
N MET A 1 4.51 53.67 55.20
CA MET A 1 4.76 53.00 53.91
C MET A 1 6.17 53.33 53.48
N ARG A 2 7.09 52.35 53.46
CA ARG A 2 8.49 52.59 53.05
C ARG A 2 8.59 52.52 51.52
N PRO A 3 9.16 53.52 50.84
CA PRO A 3 9.49 53.43 49.41
C PRO A 3 10.70 52.51 49.21
N ARG A 4 10.64 51.61 48.22
CA ARG A 4 11.80 50.80 47.80
C ARG A 4 12.69 51.61 46.87
N GLU A 5 13.99 51.59 47.14
CA GLU A 5 15.05 52.20 46.32
C GLU A 5 15.22 51.50 44.96
N PRO A 6 15.66 52.22 43.91
CA PRO A 6 15.98 51.65 42.61
C PRO A 6 17.36 50.95 42.63
N SER A 7 17.42 49.67 42.23
CA SER A 7 18.70 48.97 42.08
C SER A 7 19.40 49.38 40.78
N LYS A 8 20.71 49.67 40.92
CA LYS A 8 21.61 50.12 39.87
C LYS A 8 21.99 48.96 38.93
N VAL A 9 22.04 49.28 37.63
CA VAL A 9 22.51 48.44 36.53
C VAL A 9 24.03 48.20 36.66
N ALA A 10 24.46 46.94 36.49
CA ALA A 10 25.86 46.56 36.34
C ALA A 10 26.25 46.41 34.85
N PRO A 11 27.47 46.77 34.44
CA PRO A 11 27.91 46.76 33.05
C PRO A 11 28.27 45.36 32.53
N LYS A 12 27.97 45.12 31.25
CA LYS A 12 28.36 43.92 30.48
C LYS A 12 29.88 43.90 30.23
N PRO A 13 30.56 42.76 30.42
CA PRO A 13 31.82 42.50 29.73
C PRO A 13 31.52 41.89 28.35
N GLY A 14 32.04 42.55 27.32
CA GLY A 14 31.95 42.14 25.93
C GLY A 14 32.93 41.01 25.56
N GLY A 15 32.49 40.19 24.60
CA GLY A 15 33.28 39.77 23.45
C GLY A 15 34.41 38.77 23.66
N LYS A 16 34.17 37.55 23.18
CA LYS A 16 35.04 36.67 22.33
C LYS A 16 34.21 35.39 22.15
N GLY A 17 33.69 35.07 20.96
CA GLY A 17 34.43 34.85 19.74
C GLY A 17 34.40 33.35 19.44
N GLY A 18 33.53 32.94 18.52
CA GLY A 18 33.77 31.76 17.67
C GLY A 18 33.52 30.37 18.24
N TRP A 19 32.32 30.03 18.72
CA TRP A 19 31.95 28.63 19.02
C TRP A 19 30.54 28.26 18.53
N CYS A 20 30.08 28.81 17.39
CA CYS A 20 28.72 28.52 16.88
C CYS A 20 28.63 28.20 15.38
N ARG A 21 29.74 27.83 14.73
CA ARG A 21 29.71 27.49 13.27
C ARG A 21 30.38 26.18 12.87
N ALA A 22 31.02 25.45 13.78
CA ALA A 22 31.72 24.21 13.44
C ALA A 22 30.95 22.92 13.79
N LEU A 23 29.85 22.98 14.55
CA LEU A 23 29.10 21.77 14.95
C LEU A 23 27.82 21.51 14.13
N CYS A 24 27.48 22.38 13.17
CA CYS A 24 26.24 22.29 12.39
C CYS A 24 26.44 21.76 10.95
N LEU A 25 27.69 21.63 10.47
CA LEU A 25 27.98 21.06 9.15
C LEU A 25 28.43 19.59 9.19
N ALA A 26 28.76 19.04 10.37
CA ALA A 26 29.15 17.63 10.50
C ALA A 26 27.97 16.66 10.69
N LEU A 27 26.77 17.16 11.01
CA LEU A 27 25.57 16.32 11.19
C LEU A 27 24.68 16.25 9.94
N CYS A 28 24.87 17.11 8.94
CA CYS A 28 24.13 17.04 7.67
C CYS A 28 24.83 16.16 6.61
N ALA A 29 26.16 15.97 6.69
CA ALA A 29 26.88 15.11 5.74
C ALA A 29 26.85 13.61 6.12
N ALA A 30 26.55 13.28 7.38
CA ALA A 30 26.48 11.90 7.84
C ALA A 30 25.11 11.22 7.59
N TRP A 31 24.09 11.99 7.18
CA TRP A 31 22.77 11.47 6.80
C TRP A 31 22.64 11.18 5.29
N TRP A 32 23.71 11.40 4.52
CA TRP A 32 23.75 11.08 3.08
C TRP A 32 24.54 9.79 2.77
N VAL A 33 25.10 9.11 3.78
CA VAL A 33 25.97 7.92 3.56
C VAL A 33 25.32 6.61 3.99
N LEU A 34 24.09 6.64 4.51
CA LEU A 34 23.37 5.44 4.97
C LEU A 34 21.96 5.32 4.38
N ASP A 35 21.76 5.83 3.16
CA ASP A 35 20.60 5.54 2.34
C ASP A 35 21.02 5.03 0.95
N ALA A 36 22.04 4.16 0.94
CA ALA A 36 22.21 3.20 -0.15
C ALA A 36 21.15 2.11 0.04
N GLY A 37 19.91 2.49 -0.26
CA GLY A 37 18.80 1.57 -0.39
C GLY A 37 19.18 0.41 -1.30
N LEU A 38 18.52 -0.73 -1.06
CA LEU A 38 18.64 -1.92 -1.87
C LEU A 38 18.56 -1.57 -3.36
N LEU A 39 19.72 -1.54 -4.03
CA LEU A 39 19.77 -1.62 -5.48
C LEU A 39 19.41 -3.05 -5.83
N GLY A 40 18.13 -3.32 -6.08
CA GLY A 40 17.76 -4.44 -6.92
C GLY A 40 18.47 -4.22 -8.25
N GLY A 41 19.54 -4.98 -8.51
CA GLY A 41 20.32 -4.83 -9.73
C GLY A 41 19.42 -4.98 -10.96
N ASP A 42 19.73 -4.24 -12.03
CA ASP A 42 18.99 -4.32 -13.29
C ASP A 42 18.88 -5.78 -13.76
N LEU A 43 17.67 -6.17 -14.19
CA LEU A 43 17.42 -7.52 -14.71
C LEU A 43 18.28 -7.76 -15.96
N VAL A 44 19.10 -8.81 -15.93
CA VAL A 44 19.86 -9.27 -17.10
C VAL A 44 18.94 -10.09 -18.00
N TRP A 45 18.42 -9.46 -19.04
CA TRP A 45 17.50 -10.09 -19.99
C TRP A 45 18.22 -10.99 -21.00
N GLN A 46 17.80 -12.24 -21.10
CA GLN A 46 18.13 -13.18 -22.15
C GLN A 46 17.02 -13.19 -23.20
N LYS A 47 17.38 -13.12 -24.48
CA LYS A 47 16.44 -13.00 -25.60
C LYS A 47 16.43 -14.28 -26.42
N GLU A 48 15.23 -14.76 -26.70
CA GLU A 48 14.94 -15.96 -27.51
C GLU A 48 13.98 -15.59 -28.65
N PRO A 49 13.80 -16.44 -29.68
CA PRO A 49 12.79 -16.21 -30.70
C PRO A 49 11.38 -16.15 -30.09
N GLY A 50 10.79 -14.95 -30.04
CA GLY A 50 9.42 -14.71 -29.58
C GLY A 50 9.26 -14.39 -28.10
N TYR A 51 10.32 -14.41 -27.29
CA TYR A 51 10.25 -14.04 -25.87
C TYR A 51 11.59 -13.56 -25.30
N ARG A 52 11.56 -13.03 -24.08
CA ARG A 52 12.75 -12.77 -23.27
C ARG A 52 12.49 -13.20 -21.84
N TRP A 53 13.53 -13.59 -21.13
CA TRP A 53 13.46 -13.96 -19.73
C TRP A 53 14.65 -13.37 -18.97
N ALA A 54 14.52 -13.18 -17.67
CA ALA A 54 15.63 -12.78 -16.81
C ALA A 54 15.52 -13.58 -15.52
N GLN A 55 16.66 -14.07 -15.02
CA GLN A 55 16.69 -14.69 -13.70
C GLN A 55 16.45 -13.60 -12.67
N LEU A 56 15.38 -13.71 -11.87
CA LEU A 56 15.18 -12.83 -10.73
C LEU A 56 16.14 -13.25 -9.61
N PRO A 57 17.13 -12.43 -9.22
CA PRO A 57 17.99 -12.76 -8.09
C PRO A 57 17.16 -12.64 -6.82
N VAL A 58 16.72 -13.78 -6.28
CA VAL A 58 15.98 -13.81 -5.02
C VAL A 58 16.99 -13.89 -3.88
N PRO A 59 17.03 -12.94 -2.93
CA PRO A 59 17.93 -13.01 -1.80
C PRO A 59 17.72 -14.30 -1.00
N GLU A 60 18.77 -15.09 -0.82
CA GLU A 60 18.72 -16.32 0.02
C GLU A 60 18.62 -16.01 1.52
N ARG A 61 18.91 -14.75 1.91
CA ARG A 61 18.87 -14.25 3.28
C ARG A 61 18.24 -12.85 3.31
N GLY A 62 17.42 -12.58 4.31
CA GLY A 62 16.69 -11.32 4.45
C GLY A 62 15.22 -11.56 4.83
N ARG A 63 14.47 -10.48 5.09
CA ARG A 63 13.02 -10.58 5.25
C ARG A 63 12.43 -10.85 3.86
N THR A 64 11.56 -11.85 3.76
CA THR A 64 10.76 -12.13 2.55
C THR A 64 10.10 -10.83 2.06
N GLY A 65 10.10 -10.59 0.75
CA GLY A 65 9.73 -9.32 0.11
C GLY A 65 8.26 -8.87 0.26
N PHE A 66 7.49 -9.47 1.17
CA PHE A 66 6.11 -9.11 1.45
C PHE A 66 5.90 -8.90 2.95
N THR A 67 5.25 -7.80 3.30
CA THR A 67 4.78 -7.56 4.66
C THR A 67 3.29 -7.86 4.71
N ARG A 68 2.88 -8.73 5.64
CA ARG A 68 1.46 -9.00 5.86
C ARG A 68 0.77 -7.74 6.40
N LEU A 69 -0.23 -7.27 5.68
CA LEU A 69 -1.22 -6.33 6.18
C LEU A 69 -2.47 -7.11 6.60
N ASN A 70 -3.01 -6.82 7.78
CA ASN A 70 -4.25 -7.45 8.26
C ASN A 70 -5.47 -6.58 7.91
N GLY A 71 -6.67 -7.14 8.06
CA GLY A 71 -7.90 -6.40 7.77
C GLY A 71 -8.07 -5.14 8.62
N GLN A 72 -7.51 -5.06 9.83
CA GLN A 72 -7.52 -3.82 10.61
C GLN A 72 -6.62 -2.74 9.99
N ALA A 73 -5.51 -3.13 9.36
CA ALA A 73 -4.63 -2.22 8.66
C ALA A 73 -5.23 -1.76 7.33
N THR A 74 -5.93 -2.63 6.59
CA THR A 74 -6.41 -2.32 5.24
C THR A 74 -7.90 -1.98 5.13
N SER A 75 -8.69 -2.31 6.14
CA SER A 75 -10.15 -2.38 6.11
C SER A 75 -10.74 -3.45 5.16
N ILE A 76 -9.91 -4.36 4.63
CA ILE A 76 -10.38 -5.49 3.83
C ILE A 76 -10.65 -6.69 4.76
N PHE A 77 -11.93 -7.06 4.90
CA PHE A 77 -12.38 -8.19 5.73
C PHE A 77 -13.01 -9.34 4.92
N PHE A 78 -13.00 -9.24 3.59
CA PHE A 78 -13.58 -10.23 2.71
C PHE A 78 -12.99 -11.64 2.94
N THR A 79 -13.86 -12.65 2.92
CA THR A 79 -13.46 -14.05 2.99
C THR A 79 -14.36 -14.84 2.06
N ASN A 80 -13.79 -15.47 1.03
CA ASN A 80 -14.52 -16.44 0.23
C ASN A 80 -14.78 -17.70 1.07
N ARG A 81 -16.05 -18.03 1.29
CA ARG A 81 -16.47 -19.20 2.07
C ARG A 81 -17.15 -20.22 1.16
N LEU A 82 -16.93 -21.49 1.47
CA LEU A 82 -17.57 -22.62 0.81
C LEU A 82 -17.79 -23.72 1.84
N ALA A 83 -19.05 -24.07 2.09
CA ALA A 83 -19.43 -25.18 2.95
C ALA A 83 -19.12 -26.51 2.27
N ASN A 84 -18.66 -27.49 3.05
CA ASN A 84 -18.25 -28.79 2.53
C ASN A 84 -19.39 -29.48 1.78
N GLU A 85 -20.63 -29.36 2.25
CA GLU A 85 -21.80 -29.99 1.62
C GLU A 85 -22.05 -29.46 0.20
N ARG A 86 -21.78 -28.17 -0.04
CA ARG A 86 -21.94 -27.54 -1.36
C ARG A 86 -20.89 -28.03 -2.36
N SER A 87 -19.68 -28.31 -1.89
CA SER A 87 -18.62 -28.90 -2.73
C SER A 87 -18.94 -30.32 -3.20
N ILE A 88 -19.80 -31.05 -2.46
CA ILE A 88 -20.26 -32.38 -2.84
C ILE A 88 -21.27 -32.28 -3.99
N ILE A 89 -22.14 -31.26 -3.97
CA ILE A 89 -23.17 -31.02 -4.99
C ILE A 89 -22.54 -30.46 -6.27
N ASN A 90 -21.62 -29.49 -6.14
CA ASN A 90 -20.93 -28.88 -7.26
C ASN A 90 -19.42 -28.80 -6.98
N ARG A 91 -18.67 -29.75 -7.56
CA ARG A 91 -17.22 -29.82 -7.41
C ARG A 91 -16.47 -28.66 -8.06
N ASN A 92 -17.06 -27.94 -9.02
CA ASN A 92 -16.41 -26.80 -9.64
C ASN A 92 -16.19 -25.65 -8.64
N LEU A 93 -16.96 -25.59 -7.55
CA LEU A 93 -16.76 -24.61 -6.49
C LEU A 93 -15.40 -24.77 -5.78
N LEU A 94 -14.79 -25.95 -5.84
CA LEU A 94 -13.45 -26.19 -5.28
C LEU A 94 -12.32 -25.51 -6.06
N SER A 95 -12.58 -25.05 -7.30
CA SER A 95 -11.63 -24.24 -8.06
C SER A 95 -11.43 -22.85 -7.44
N GLY A 96 -12.31 -22.44 -6.51
CA GLY A 96 -12.24 -21.16 -5.84
C GLY A 96 -12.98 -20.07 -6.57
N SER A 97 -12.56 -18.83 -6.31
CA SER A 97 -13.22 -17.62 -6.77
C SER A 97 -12.22 -16.64 -7.36
N GLY A 98 -12.72 -15.64 -8.08
CA GLY A 98 -11.93 -14.62 -8.77
C GLY A 98 -11.67 -13.37 -7.93
N VAL A 99 -10.62 -12.66 -8.32
CA VAL A 99 -10.34 -11.27 -7.94
C VAL A 99 -9.94 -10.50 -9.18
N ALA A 100 -10.39 -9.25 -9.29
CA ALA A 100 -9.92 -8.30 -10.28
C ALA A 100 -9.43 -7.03 -9.57
N ALA A 101 -8.50 -6.35 -10.21
CA ALA A 101 -7.91 -5.12 -9.73
C ALA A 101 -7.93 -4.09 -10.86
N GLY A 102 -8.41 -2.88 -10.58
CA GLY A 102 -8.61 -1.84 -11.58
C GLY A 102 -9.12 -0.55 -10.93
N ASP A 103 -8.90 0.59 -11.58
CA ASP A 103 -9.32 1.93 -11.15
C ASP A 103 -10.77 2.23 -11.57
N VAL A 104 -11.74 1.78 -10.78
CA VAL A 104 -13.17 1.74 -11.18
C VAL A 104 -13.88 3.08 -11.10
N ASP A 105 -13.23 4.11 -10.56
CA ASP A 105 -13.81 5.45 -10.45
C ASP A 105 -12.91 6.55 -11.02
N GLY A 106 -11.85 6.16 -11.72
CA GLY A 106 -10.94 7.06 -12.43
C GLY A 106 -10.12 7.96 -11.53
N ASP A 107 -9.96 7.64 -10.23
CA ASP A 107 -9.20 8.45 -9.28
C ASP A 107 -7.68 8.20 -9.32
N GLY A 108 -7.25 7.30 -10.20
CA GLY A 108 -5.85 6.93 -10.42
C GLY A 108 -5.35 5.87 -9.43
N ARG A 109 -6.22 5.29 -8.61
CA ARG A 109 -5.87 4.25 -7.63
C ARG A 109 -6.51 2.93 -8.03
N CYS A 110 -5.78 1.84 -7.79
CA CYS A 110 -6.26 0.51 -8.11
C CYS A 110 -7.19 0.00 -7.01
N ASP A 111 -8.45 -0.22 -7.35
CA ASP A 111 -9.50 -0.81 -6.54
C ASP A 111 -9.50 -2.34 -6.67
N LEU A 112 -10.27 -3.02 -5.81
CA LEU A 112 -10.31 -4.48 -5.76
C LEU A 112 -11.74 -5.01 -5.78
N TYR A 113 -12.04 -5.90 -6.70
CA TYR A 113 -13.30 -6.64 -6.75
C TYR A 113 -13.08 -8.11 -6.42
N PHE A 114 -13.80 -8.63 -5.42
CA PHE A 114 -13.76 -10.02 -5.00
C PHE A 114 -15.06 -10.73 -5.33
N CYS A 115 -14.94 -11.89 -5.98
CA CYS A 115 -16.07 -12.77 -6.18
C CYS A 115 -16.32 -13.64 -4.93
N GLY A 116 -17.58 -13.84 -4.57
CA GLY A 116 -18.02 -14.72 -3.50
C GLY A 116 -18.69 -15.99 -4.04
N LEU A 117 -18.49 -17.11 -3.35
CA LEU A 117 -19.27 -18.33 -3.58
C LEU A 117 -20.50 -18.35 -2.65
N GLU A 118 -20.30 -18.47 -1.34
CA GLU A 118 -21.38 -18.43 -0.34
C GLU A 118 -21.57 -17.05 0.30
N SER A 119 -21.11 -16.03 -0.41
CA SER A 119 -21.27 -14.63 -0.04
C SER A 119 -21.57 -13.84 -1.30
N GLN A 120 -22.09 -12.63 -1.12
CA GLN A 120 -22.06 -11.65 -2.19
C GLN A 120 -20.62 -11.36 -2.62
N ASN A 121 -20.48 -10.83 -3.83
CA ASN A 121 -19.25 -10.21 -4.29
C ASN A 121 -19.02 -8.90 -3.53
N THR A 122 -17.78 -8.41 -3.51
CA THR A 122 -17.43 -7.19 -2.79
C THR A 122 -16.46 -6.32 -3.59
N LEU A 123 -16.81 -5.05 -3.77
CA LEU A 123 -15.97 -4.04 -4.40
C LEU A 123 -15.40 -3.11 -3.33
N PHE A 124 -14.08 -3.01 -3.29
CA PHE A 124 -13.32 -2.16 -2.39
C PHE A 124 -12.66 -1.02 -3.16
N ARG A 125 -13.08 0.22 -2.90
CA ARG A 125 -12.41 1.42 -3.37
C ARG A 125 -11.13 1.67 -2.57
N ASN A 126 -10.05 2.00 -3.23
CA ASN A 126 -8.76 2.34 -2.65
C ASN A 126 -8.71 3.81 -2.25
N LEU A 127 -8.49 4.07 -0.95
CA LEU A 127 -8.40 5.42 -0.41
C LEU A 127 -6.95 5.95 -0.36
N GLY A 128 -5.96 5.15 -0.79
CA GLY A 128 -4.54 5.35 -0.58
C GLY A 128 -4.03 4.73 0.71
N ASP A 129 -2.71 4.70 0.89
CA ASP A 129 -2.04 4.19 2.10
C ASP A 129 -2.49 2.78 2.54
N TRP A 130 -2.82 1.92 1.57
CA TRP A 130 -3.37 0.58 1.76
C TRP A 130 -4.71 0.53 2.50
N LYS A 131 -5.46 1.64 2.55
CA LYS A 131 -6.81 1.73 3.11
C LYS A 131 -7.85 1.58 2.03
N PHE A 132 -8.91 0.84 2.35
CA PHE A 132 -9.99 0.57 1.41
C PHE A 132 -11.36 0.82 2.04
N GLU A 133 -12.34 1.15 1.20
CA GLU A 133 -13.75 1.31 1.56
C GLU A 133 -14.60 0.32 0.76
N ASP A 134 -15.53 -0.36 1.43
CA ASP A 134 -16.50 -1.22 0.75
C ASP A 134 -17.58 -0.34 0.11
N ILE A 135 -17.61 -0.29 -1.22
CA ILE A 135 -18.57 0.48 -2.02
C ILE A 135 -19.56 -0.44 -2.76
N THR A 136 -19.67 -1.70 -2.35
CA THR A 136 -20.46 -2.72 -3.07
C THR A 136 -21.92 -2.33 -3.25
N GLU A 137 -22.54 -1.79 -2.21
CA GLU A 137 -23.96 -1.43 -2.22
C GLU A 137 -24.20 -0.21 -3.11
N SER A 138 -23.39 0.84 -2.98
CA SER A 138 -23.52 2.05 -3.80
C SER A 138 -23.23 1.80 -5.28
N ALA A 139 -22.30 0.89 -5.59
CA ALA A 139 -21.99 0.48 -6.96
C ALA A 139 -23.00 -0.52 -7.54
N GLY A 140 -23.82 -1.20 -6.71
CA GLY A 140 -24.85 -2.13 -7.17
C GLY A 140 -24.30 -3.45 -7.75
N VAL A 141 -23.05 -3.80 -7.44
CA VAL A 141 -22.31 -4.91 -8.07
C VAL A 141 -22.17 -6.15 -7.17
N GLY A 142 -22.99 -6.27 -6.13
CA GLY A 142 -22.85 -7.35 -5.14
C GLY A 142 -23.20 -8.77 -5.63
N CYS A 143 -23.96 -8.92 -6.72
CA CYS A 143 -24.40 -10.21 -7.26
C CYS A 143 -24.89 -11.22 -6.19
N PRO A 144 -25.83 -10.83 -5.29
CA PRO A 144 -26.23 -11.67 -4.16
C PRO A 144 -26.86 -13.00 -4.63
N GLY A 145 -26.50 -14.09 -3.95
CA GLY A 145 -27.02 -15.43 -4.24
C GLY A 145 -26.42 -16.11 -5.48
N GLN A 146 -25.36 -15.53 -6.07
CA GLN A 146 -24.63 -16.12 -7.18
C GLN A 146 -23.28 -16.67 -6.73
N ASP A 147 -22.95 -17.88 -7.18
CA ASP A 147 -21.63 -18.47 -7.00
C ASP A 147 -20.68 -17.93 -8.08
N SER A 148 -19.98 -16.83 -7.78
CA SER A 148 -19.08 -16.18 -8.73
C SER A 148 -17.69 -16.81 -8.67
N THR A 149 -17.19 -17.32 -9.80
CA THR A 149 -15.89 -18.03 -9.87
C THR A 149 -14.78 -17.22 -10.56
N GLY A 150 -15.13 -16.08 -11.17
CA GLY A 150 -14.21 -15.23 -11.93
C GLY A 150 -14.79 -13.84 -12.14
N VAL A 151 -13.92 -12.87 -12.40
CA VAL A 151 -14.26 -11.48 -12.70
C VAL A 151 -13.27 -10.91 -13.72
N VAL A 152 -13.78 -10.04 -14.59
CA VAL A 152 -13.00 -9.20 -15.51
C VAL A 152 -13.57 -7.78 -15.38
N LEU A 153 -12.68 -6.80 -15.28
CA LEU A 153 -13.02 -5.38 -15.38
C LEU A 153 -12.54 -4.89 -16.74
N ALA A 154 -13.34 -4.09 -17.43
CA ALA A 154 -13.01 -3.61 -18.76
C ALA A 154 -13.74 -2.31 -19.04
N GLU A 155 -12.96 -1.30 -19.42
CA GLU A 155 -13.46 -0.03 -19.88
C GLU A 155 -13.93 -0.16 -21.33
N ILE A 156 -15.23 -0.05 -21.56
CA ILE A 156 -15.87 -0.34 -22.85
C ILE A 156 -16.28 0.93 -23.59
N ASP A 157 -16.64 2.00 -22.89
CA ASP A 157 -17.15 3.22 -23.52
C ASP A 157 -16.10 4.33 -23.67
N GLY A 158 -14.99 4.24 -22.94
CA GLY A 158 -13.76 5.00 -23.17
C GLY A 158 -13.76 6.40 -22.55
N ASP A 159 -14.52 6.62 -21.49
CA ASP A 159 -14.56 7.88 -20.75
C ASP A 159 -13.48 7.99 -19.65
N GLY A 160 -12.78 6.89 -19.36
CA GLY A 160 -11.54 6.88 -18.59
C GLY A 160 -11.70 6.50 -17.13
N ASP A 161 -12.89 6.09 -16.69
CA ASP A 161 -13.01 5.12 -15.60
C ASP A 161 -13.08 3.68 -16.16
N LEU A 162 -13.26 2.66 -15.30
CA LEU A 162 -13.25 1.24 -15.66
C LEU A 162 -14.62 0.59 -15.58
#